data_AF-A0A8S9DP49-F1
#
_entry.id   AF-A0A8S9DP49-F1
#
_cell.length_a   1.000
_cell.length_b   1.000
_cell.length_c   1.000
_cell.angle_alpha   90.00
_cell.angle_beta   90.00
_cell.angle_gamma   90.00
#
_symmetry.space_group_name_H-M   'P 1'
#
loop_
_entity.id
_entity.type
_entity.pdbx_description
1 polymer ?
#
loop_
_entity_poly.entity_id
_entity_poly.type
_entity_poly.pdbx_seq_one_letter_code
_entity_poly.pdbx_strand_id
1 'polypeptide(L)'
;MGHWSEFIGGDIILTIPYEWQLKINASDIEVKERMADPVDAKILSEMLAKIPDFRMAYEVDGMTWDQFDTYGATVRTLRGFMSSYHEVQGLVREFMLPNPDVKPA
;
A
#
# COMPACT_ATOMS: atom_id res chain seq x y z
N MET A 1 -12.78 -4.15 -4.30
CA MET A 1 -12.70 -5.46 -3.63
C MET A 1 -12.03 -6.52 -4.49
N GLY A 2 -12.02 -6.39 -5.83
CA GLY A 2 -11.42 -7.38 -6.73
C GLY A 2 -9.96 -7.75 -6.44
N HIS A 3 -9.09 -6.83 -6.03
CA HIS A 3 -7.71 -7.21 -5.67
C HIS A 3 -7.64 -8.13 -4.44
N TRP A 4 -8.45 -7.86 -3.41
CA TRP A 4 -8.46 -8.70 -2.21
C TRP A 4 -8.97 -10.11 -2.49
N SER A 5 -9.98 -10.26 -3.37
CA SER A 5 -10.58 -11.56 -3.66
C SER A 5 -9.61 -12.55 -4.32
N GLU A 6 -8.60 -12.04 -5.03
CA GLU A 6 -7.57 -12.88 -5.66
C GLU A 6 -6.63 -13.52 -4.63
N PHE A 7 -6.60 -13.03 -3.38
CA PHE A 7 -5.80 -13.63 -2.30
C PHE A 7 -6.55 -14.73 -1.52
N ILE A 8 -7.82 -15.00 -1.82
CA ILE A 8 -8.59 -16.04 -1.11
C ILE A 8 -7.94 -17.41 -1.37
N GLY A 9 -7.75 -18.19 -0.29
CA GLY A 9 -7.13 -19.53 -0.34
C GLY A 9 -5.62 -19.55 -0.09
N GLY A 10 -4.98 -18.39 0.07
CA GLY A 10 -3.55 -18.30 0.39
C GLY A 10 -3.21 -18.68 1.83
N ASP A 11 -2.06 -19.31 2.03
CA ASP A 11 -1.43 -19.49 3.36
C ASP A 11 -0.74 -18.18 3.79
N ILE A 12 -1.54 -17.15 4.07
CA ILE A 12 -1.08 -15.80 4.40
C ILE A 12 -1.95 -15.16 5.49
N ILE A 13 -1.38 -14.17 6.18
CA ILE A 13 -2.11 -13.29 7.10
C ILE A 13 -2.28 -11.94 6.42
N LEU A 14 -3.51 -11.42 6.38
CA LEU A 14 -3.84 -10.11 5.81
C LEU A 14 -4.12 -9.08 6.89
N THR A 15 -3.35 -7.99 6.90
CA THR A 15 -3.66 -6.80 7.70
C THR A 15 -4.60 -5.89 6.92
N ILE A 16 -5.88 -5.89 7.29
CA ILE A 16 -6.95 -5.18 6.58
C ILE A 16 -7.48 -4.03 7.45
N PRO A 17 -7.56 -2.78 6.94
CA PRO A 17 -8.16 -1.68 7.69
C PRO A 17 -9.65 -1.95 8.00
N TYR A 18 -10.14 -1.47 9.15
CA TYR A 18 -11.49 -1.78 9.65
C TYR A 18 -12.61 -1.55 8.63
N GLU A 19 -12.62 -0.40 7.95
CA GLU A 19 -13.65 -0.10 6.94
C GLU A 19 -13.67 -1.10 5.79
N TRP A 20 -12.52 -1.66 5.43
CA TRP A 20 -12.42 -2.70 4.40
C TRP A 20 -12.91 -4.06 4.91
N GLN A 21 -12.67 -4.39 6.18
CA GLN A 21 -13.21 -5.61 6.79
C GLN A 21 -14.74 -5.61 6.73
N LEU A 22 -15.39 -4.48 7.08
CA LEU A 22 -16.85 -4.34 6.98
C LEU A 22 -17.34 -4.56 5.54
N LYS A 23 -16.66 -3.95 4.57
CA LYS A 23 -16.99 -4.10 3.14
C LYS A 23 -16.86 -5.52 2.64
N ILE A 24 -15.81 -6.23 3.07
CA ILE A 24 -15.58 -7.64 2.75
C ILE A 24 -16.70 -8.51 3.32
N ASN A 25 -17.02 -8.33 4.61
CA ASN A 25 -18.06 -9.12 5.28
C ASN A 25 -19.46 -8.93 4.66
N ALA A 26 -19.74 -7.74 4.12
CA ALA A 26 -21.00 -7.42 3.45
C ALA A 26 -21.00 -7.74 1.94
N SER A 27 -19.91 -8.29 1.40
CA SER A 27 -19.80 -8.56 -0.04
C SER A 27 -20.38 -9.91 -0.43
N ASP A 28 -20.96 -9.99 -1.62
CA ASP A 28 -21.43 -11.24 -2.23
C ASP A 28 -20.33 -11.95 -3.05
N ILE A 29 -19.06 -11.64 -2.79
CA ILE A 29 -17.94 -12.26 -3.51
C ILE A 29 -17.84 -13.72 -3.11
N GLU A 30 -17.86 -14.61 -4.11
CA GLU A 30 -17.70 -16.04 -3.91
C GLU A 30 -16.37 -16.37 -3.20
N VAL A 31 -16.48 -17.05 -2.07
CA VAL A 31 -15.34 -17.57 -1.30
C VAL A 31 -14.86 -18.85 -1.97
N LYS A 32 -13.88 -18.71 -2.86
CA LYS A 32 -13.15 -19.81 -3.49
C LYS A 32 -11.67 -19.46 -3.60
N GLU A 33 -10.84 -20.49 -3.60
CA GLU A 33 -9.40 -20.33 -3.78
C GLU A 33 -9.10 -19.74 -5.15
N ARG A 34 -8.27 -18.69 -5.18
CA ARG A 34 -7.83 -17.99 -6.41
C ARG A 34 -6.33 -17.65 -6.41
N MET A 35 -5.66 -17.71 -5.27
CA MET A 35 -4.26 -17.25 -5.19
C MET A 35 -3.30 -18.07 -6.06
N ALA A 36 -3.62 -19.34 -6.33
CA ALA A 36 -2.86 -20.19 -7.23
C ALA A 36 -3.18 -19.99 -8.71
N ASP A 37 -4.24 -19.24 -9.04
CA ASP A 37 -4.60 -18.97 -10.43
C ASP A 37 -3.56 -18.01 -11.03
N PRO A 38 -2.91 -18.41 -12.14
CA PRO A 38 -1.90 -17.56 -12.75
C PRO A 38 -2.53 -16.32 -13.37
N VAL A 39 -1.83 -15.19 -13.26
CA VAL A 39 -2.18 -13.98 -14.01
C VAL A 39 -2.08 -14.27 -15.51
N ASP A 40 -3.05 -13.79 -16.28
CA ASP A 40 -3.04 -13.91 -17.74
C ASP A 40 -1.71 -13.39 -18.33
N ALA A 41 -1.00 -14.28 -19.03
CA ALA A 41 0.30 -14.00 -19.61
C ALA A 41 0.29 -12.81 -20.59
N LYS A 42 -0.85 -12.56 -21.27
CA LYS A 42 -1.00 -11.38 -22.12
C LYS A 42 -1.00 -10.09 -21.31
N ILE A 43 -1.71 -10.05 -20.19
CA ILE A 43 -1.72 -8.88 -19.29
C ILE A 43 -0.30 -8.65 -18.76
N LEU A 44 0.34 -9.71 -18.26
CA LEU A 44 1.68 -9.62 -17.70
C LEU A 44 2.69 -9.11 -18.74
N SER A 45 2.70 -9.70 -19.94
CA SER A 45 3.59 -9.28 -21.03
C SER A 45 3.36 -7.83 -21.47
N GLU A 46 2.10 -7.37 -21.53
CA GLU A 46 1.78 -5.98 -21.83
C GLU A 46 2.29 -5.02 -20.74
N MET A 47 2.11 -5.37 -19.46
CA MET A 47 2.60 -4.55 -18.34
C MET A 47 4.13 -4.47 -18.35
N LEU A 48 4.81 -5.61 -18.50
CA LEU A 48 6.27 -5.68 -18.59
C LEU A 48 6.81 -4.89 -19.78
N ALA A 49 6.09 -4.87 -20.91
CA ALA A 49 6.52 -4.14 -22.11
C ALA A 49 6.25 -2.64 -22.04
N LYS A 50 5.10 -2.23 -21.50
CA LYS A 50 4.62 -0.84 -21.58
C LYS A 50 4.91 0.00 -20.35
N ILE A 51 5.16 -0.62 -19.19
CA ILE A 51 5.36 0.06 -17.91
C ILE A 51 6.76 -0.30 -17.38
N PRO A 52 7.80 0.48 -17.71
CA PRO A 52 9.16 0.21 -17.25
C PRO A 52 9.27 0.07 -15.73
N ASP A 53 8.54 0.93 -15.00
CA ASP A 53 8.48 0.94 -13.54
C ASP A 53 7.95 -0.39 -12.97
N PHE A 54 6.95 -0.99 -13.64
CA PHE A 54 6.41 -2.29 -13.27
C PHE A 54 7.44 -3.39 -13.50
N ARG A 55 8.14 -3.39 -14.63
CA ARG A 55 9.21 -4.37 -14.90
C ARG A 55 10.29 -4.32 -13.83
N MET A 56 10.72 -3.12 -13.44
CA MET A 56 11.73 -2.94 -12.39
C MET A 56 11.27 -3.53 -11.04
N ALA A 57 10.00 -3.38 -10.70
CA ALA A 57 9.45 -3.87 -9.44
C ALA A 57 8.99 -5.35 -9.46
N TYR A 58 8.70 -5.90 -10.64
CA TYR A 58 8.17 -7.26 -10.80
C TYR A 58 9.26 -8.31 -11.03
N GLU A 59 10.27 -8.00 -11.84
CA GLU A 59 11.36 -8.93 -12.13
C GLU A 59 12.27 -9.06 -10.91
N VAL A 60 12.71 -10.30 -10.61
CA VAL A 60 13.56 -10.60 -9.44
C VAL A 60 14.84 -9.76 -9.43
N ASP A 61 15.44 -9.56 -10.60
CA ASP A 61 16.63 -8.75 -10.82
C ASP A 61 16.32 -7.43 -11.55
N GLY A 62 15.07 -6.95 -11.47
CA GLY A 62 14.60 -5.75 -12.16
C GLY A 62 15.24 -4.45 -11.68
N MET A 63 15.91 -4.49 -10.53
CA MET A 63 16.47 -3.31 -9.85
C MET A 63 17.64 -3.69 -8.94
N THR A 64 18.70 -2.89 -8.95
CA THR A 64 19.79 -3.01 -7.97
C THR A 64 19.42 -2.34 -6.63
N TRP A 65 20.20 -2.60 -5.58
CA TRP A 65 20.02 -1.94 -4.28
C TRP A 65 20.08 -0.41 -4.37
N ASP A 66 21.06 0.13 -5.11
CA ASP A 66 21.20 1.58 -5.28
C ASP A 66 20.01 2.21 -6.04
N GLN A 67 19.43 1.46 -6.99
CA GLN A 67 18.24 1.90 -7.71
C GLN A 67 17.00 1.86 -6.80
N PHE A 68 16.92 0.90 -5.87
CA PHE A 68 15.81 0.78 -4.91
C PHE A 68 15.72 1.98 -3.97
N ASP A 69 16.85 2.49 -3.50
CA ASP A 69 16.90 3.66 -2.60
C ASP A 69 16.31 4.92 -3.23
N THR A 70 16.39 5.03 -4.56
CA THR A 70 15.88 6.17 -5.33
C THR A 70 14.57 5.86 -6.08
N TYR A 71 14.06 4.63 -5.95
CA TYR A 71 12.84 4.20 -6.62
C TYR A 71 11.62 4.98 -6.15
N GLY A 72 10.77 5.38 -7.09
CA GLY A 72 9.69 6.33 -6.84
C GLY A 72 8.71 5.88 -5.76
N ALA A 73 8.35 4.59 -5.71
CA ALA A 73 7.46 4.07 -4.68
C ALA A 73 8.12 4.05 -3.29
N THR A 74 9.41 3.68 -3.22
CA THR A 74 10.21 3.66 -1.99
C THR A 74 10.30 5.06 -1.41
N VAL A 75 10.74 6.04 -2.21
CA VAL A 75 10.89 7.42 -1.76
C VAL A 75 9.55 8.03 -1.33
N ARG A 76 8.45 7.77 -2.06
CA ARG A 76 7.11 8.24 -1.65
C ARG A 76 6.68 7.66 -0.31
N THR A 77 6.92 6.38 -0.08
CA THR A 77 6.58 5.69 1.17
C THR A 77 7.35 6.29 2.34
N LEU A 78 8.67 6.45 2.20
CA LEU A 78 9.52 7.06 3.23
C LEU A 78 9.08 8.50 3.54
N ARG A 79 8.78 9.29 2.50
CA ARG A 79 8.26 10.66 2.68
C ARG A 79 6.93 10.69 3.42
N GLY A 80 6.04 9.72 3.15
CA GLY A 80 4.78 9.56 3.87
C GLY A 80 5.01 9.37 5.37
N PHE A 81 5.87 8.40 5.74
CA PHE A 81 6.20 8.15 7.16
C PHE A 81 6.85 9.35 7.84
N MET A 82 7.79 10.02 7.17
CA MET A 82 8.44 11.23 7.71
C MET A 82 7.42 12.35 7.95
N SER A 83 6.49 12.57 7.02
CA SER A 83 5.43 13.58 7.18
C SER A 83 4.53 13.26 8.37
N SER A 84 4.01 12.04 8.45
CA SER A 84 3.15 11.61 9.56
C SER A 84 3.86 11.74 10.91
N TYR A 85 5.16 11.46 10.97
CA TYR A 85 5.94 11.65 12.19
C TYR A 85 6.03 13.14 12.59
N HIS A 86 6.36 14.02 11.65
CA HIS A 86 6.42 15.45 11.92
C HIS A 86 5.07 16.04 12.34
N GLU A 87 3.96 15.58 11.74
CA GLU A 87 2.61 15.97 12.12
C GLU A 87 2.30 15.60 13.58
N VAL A 88 2.62 14.37 14.01
CA VAL A 88 2.46 13.94 15.41
C VAL A 88 3.30 14.78 16.36
N GLN A 89 4.56 15.05 16.01
CA GLN A 89 5.40 15.92 16.82
C GLN A 89 4.83 17.35 16.92
N GLY A 90 4.24 17.88 15.84
CA GLY A 90 3.55 19.16 15.83
C GLY A 90 2.37 19.15 16.80
N LEU A 91 1.52 18.13 16.71
CA LEU A 91 0.38 17.94 17.62
C LEU A 91 0.80 17.90 19.09
N VAL A 92 1.86 17.14 19.43
CA VAL A 92 2.37 17.09 20.80
C VAL A 92 2.82 18.46 21.29
N ARG A 93 3.43 19.28 20.42
CA ARG A 93 3.86 20.65 20.78
C ARG A 93 2.68 21.56 21.09
N GLU A 94 1.56 21.44 20.36
CA GLU A 94 0.33 22.19 20.66
C GLU A 94 -0.24 21.84 22.05
N PHE A 95 -0.07 20.60 22.53
CA PHE A 95 -0.44 20.24 23.91
C PHE A 95 0.54 20.76 24.96
N MET A 96 1.85 20.75 24.65
CA MET A 96 2.89 21.19 25.58
C MET A 96 2.94 22.71 25.74
N LEU A 97 2.71 23.45 24.66
CA LEU A 97 2.74 24.90 24.59
C LEU A 97 1.48 25.39 23.86
N PRO A 98 0.31 25.37 24.53
CA PRO A 98 -0.95 25.76 23.89
C PRO A 98 -0.88 27.18 23.33
N ASN A 99 -1.39 27.36 22.11
CA ASN A 99 -1.42 28.66 21.46
C ASN A 99 -2.29 29.66 22.26
N PRO A 100 -1.73 30.73 22.84
CA PRO A 100 -2.46 31.66 23.69
C PRO A 100 -3.45 32.54 22.91
N ASP A 101 -3.32 32.63 21.58
CA ASP A 101 -4.17 33.45 20.72
C ASP A 101 -5.42 32.70 20.20
N VAL A 102 -5.47 31.37 20.38
CA VAL A 102 -6.64 30.56 20.05
C VAL A 102 -7.56 30.52 21.26
N LYS A 103 -8.72 31.18 21.17
CA LYS A 103 -9.74 31.11 22.21
C LYS A 103 -10.24 29.66 22.32
N PRO A 104 -10.30 29.07 23.53
CA PRO A 104 -11.01 27.82 23.74
C PRO A 104 -12.46 27.96 23.24
N ALA A 105 -12.95 26.94 22.53
CA ALA A 105 -14.34 26.84 22.12
C ALA A 105 -15.27 26.70 23.32
#